data_AF-A0A3B4ZIY0-F1
#
_entry.id   AF-A0A3B4ZIY0-F1
#
_cell.length_a   1.000
_cell.length_b   1.000
_cell.length_c   1.000
_cell.angle_alpha   90.00
_cell.angle_beta   90.00
_cell.angle_gamma   90.00
#
_symmetry.space_group_name_H-M   'P 1'
#
loop_
_entity.id
_entity.type
_entity.pdbx_description
1 polymer ?
#
loop_
_entity_poly.entity_id
_entity_poly.type
_entity_poly.pdbx_seq_one_letter_code
_entity_poly.pdbx_strand_id
1 'polypeptide(L)'
;MDSKGPSLYAQAGPSIDMTRSMEEDSLVDGPLISADALHSAIRREFQPVPTHFHAGLLSVLHVLYVVLSICLGVLCVLKFGQEDVCMKILGNVKGDSVIVFAKVALWALVVLFTVCVRRHHNRVRSRGYLRFYRQTQDLRYLPLTIHSTGSVALLALLAARLSQTVHTYMMLSVLGLELLVTVPSLIYYTVKVMQFNGERAAPDVSQEEISHTYSVSSQPTETGFRGGSSLEEVVEKQADLIEYLKQHNTLLSKRLLNLAAEH
;
A
#
# COMPACT_ATOMS: atom_id res chain seq x y z
N MET A 1 45.96 -53.63 65.12
CA MET A 1 44.82 -54.54 65.35
C MET A 1 43.72 -53.73 65.98
N ASP A 2 42.69 -53.48 65.19
CA ASP A 2 41.50 -52.69 65.52
C ASP A 2 40.46 -53.46 66.34
N SER A 3 39.73 -52.75 67.20
CA SER A 3 38.28 -52.85 67.46
C SER A 3 37.93 -51.90 68.61
N LYS A 4 36.83 -51.14 68.66
CA LYS A 4 35.70 -50.83 67.77
C LYS A 4 34.94 -49.70 68.51
N GLY A 5 34.64 -48.58 67.84
CA GLY A 5 34.02 -47.39 68.47
C GLY A 5 32.48 -47.44 68.59
N PRO A 6 31.86 -46.35 69.06
CA PRO A 6 30.45 -46.02 68.82
C PRO A 6 30.25 -44.86 67.83
N SER A 7 29.02 -44.82 67.32
CA SER A 7 28.50 -44.22 66.08
C SER A 7 27.98 -42.77 66.16
N LEU A 8 28.22 -42.04 65.06
CA LEU A 8 27.29 -41.23 64.24
C LEU A 8 26.26 -40.30 64.91
N TYR A 9 26.36 -38.99 64.64
CA TYR A 9 25.68 -38.34 63.50
C TYR A 9 26.31 -36.95 63.27
N ALA A 10 26.85 -36.74 62.07
CA ALA A 10 27.32 -35.45 61.58
C ALA A 10 26.44 -35.04 60.41
N GLN A 11 25.84 -33.85 60.46
CA GLN A 11 25.18 -33.25 59.31
C GLN A 11 25.86 -31.90 59.04
N ALA A 12 26.50 -31.85 57.87
CA ALA A 12 27.22 -30.72 57.33
C ALA A 12 26.27 -29.61 56.84
N GLY A 13 26.65 -28.35 57.06
CA GLY A 13 26.17 -27.22 56.24
C GLY A 13 26.76 -27.29 54.81
N PRO A 14 26.29 -26.45 53.86
CA PRO A 14 26.71 -25.04 53.89
C PRO A 14 25.70 -24.00 53.33
N SER A 15 26.00 -22.73 53.68
CA SER A 15 25.74 -21.42 53.04
C SER A 15 24.70 -21.28 51.92
N ILE A 16 23.84 -20.27 52.02
CA ILE A 16 23.85 -19.06 51.16
C ILE A 16 22.79 -18.08 51.70
N ASP A 17 23.27 -16.87 51.97
CA ASP A 17 22.53 -15.66 52.32
C ASP A 17 21.67 -15.16 51.14
N MET A 18 20.78 -14.20 51.41
CA MET A 18 20.13 -13.31 50.43
C MET A 18 18.74 -13.68 49.91
N THR A 19 17.71 -13.69 50.77
CA THR A 19 16.35 -13.30 50.33
C THR A 19 15.48 -12.83 51.50
N ARG A 20 15.56 -11.56 51.89
CA ARG A 20 14.44 -10.88 52.58
C ARG A 20 14.55 -9.36 52.55
N SER A 21 14.18 -8.77 51.42
CA SER A 21 13.68 -7.39 51.35
C SER A 21 12.43 -7.42 50.52
N MET A 22 11.28 -7.54 51.17
CA MET A 22 9.99 -7.26 50.54
C MET A 22 9.76 -5.76 50.70
N GLU A 23 10.06 -5.00 49.64
CA GLU A 23 9.53 -3.64 49.47
C GLU A 23 8.02 -3.75 49.29
N GLU A 24 7.27 -3.28 50.29
CA GLU A 24 5.86 -2.92 50.13
C GLU A 24 5.78 -1.58 49.39
N ASP A 25 5.85 -1.63 48.06
CA ASP A 25 5.40 -0.50 47.23
C ASP A 25 3.87 -0.51 47.20
N SER A 26 3.29 0.42 47.95
CA SER A 26 1.85 0.69 47.98
C SER A 26 1.32 0.96 46.58
N LEU A 27 0.45 0.07 46.09
CA LEU A 27 -0.34 0.25 44.88
C LEU A 27 -1.01 1.63 44.86
N VAL A 28 -0.52 2.51 43.98
CA VAL A 28 -1.24 3.70 43.55
C VAL A 28 -2.38 3.22 42.65
N ASP A 29 -3.56 3.03 43.24
CA ASP A 29 -4.84 2.93 42.52
C ASP A 29 -5.16 4.29 41.88
N GLY A 30 -4.42 4.65 40.82
CA GLY A 30 -4.88 5.63 39.86
C GLY A 30 -6.10 5.07 39.12
N PRO A 31 -7.06 5.90 38.67
CA PRO A 31 -8.24 5.41 37.96
C PRO A 31 -7.77 4.66 36.72
N LEU A 32 -7.87 3.33 36.77
CA LEU A 32 -7.54 2.45 35.66
C LEU A 32 -8.47 2.85 34.51
N ILE A 33 -7.92 3.56 33.52
CA ILE A 33 -8.57 3.74 32.23
C ILE A 33 -8.92 2.32 31.79
N SER A 34 -10.21 2.01 31.73
CA SER A 34 -10.63 0.62 31.49
C SER A 34 -10.00 0.15 30.19
N ALA A 35 -9.46 -1.07 30.20
CA ALA A 35 -8.87 -1.66 29.00
C ALA A 35 -9.84 -1.58 27.80
N ASP A 36 -11.15 -1.60 28.05
CA ASP A 36 -12.21 -1.37 27.07
C ASP A 36 -12.27 0.07 26.53
N ALA A 37 -12.07 1.10 27.36
CA ALA A 37 -12.00 2.49 26.92
C ALA A 37 -10.72 2.74 26.10
N LEU A 38 -9.60 2.13 26.49
CA LEU A 38 -8.35 2.20 25.76
C LEU A 38 -8.41 1.40 24.44
N HIS A 39 -8.97 0.19 24.45
CA HIS A 39 -9.18 -0.62 23.26
C HIS A 39 -10.20 0.00 22.29
N SER A 40 -11.25 0.65 22.78
CA SER A 40 -12.18 1.38 21.90
C SER A 40 -11.54 2.62 21.27
N ALA A 41 -10.64 3.32 21.99
CA ALA A 41 -9.83 4.40 21.43
C ALA A 41 -8.75 3.90 20.44
N ILE A 42 -8.23 2.68 20.65
CA ILE A 42 -7.25 2.01 19.76
C ILE A 42 -7.93 1.38 18.54
N ARG A 43 -9.21 1.03 18.62
CA ARG A 43 -10.02 0.53 17.50
C ARG A 43 -10.32 1.66 16.53
N ARG A 44 -9.30 2.08 15.78
CA ARG A 44 -9.45 3.01 14.66
C ARG A 44 -10.52 2.45 13.73
N GLU A 45 -11.63 3.19 13.62
CA GLU A 45 -12.71 2.89 12.69
C GLU A 45 -12.13 2.62 11.30
N PHE A 46 -12.54 1.50 10.72
CA PHE A 46 -12.16 1.11 9.37
C PHE A 46 -12.55 2.20 8.38
N GLN A 47 -11.56 2.82 7.74
CA GLN A 47 -11.80 3.79 6.68
C GLN A 47 -11.52 3.14 5.33
N PRO A 48 -12.53 3.02 4.45
CA PRO A 48 -12.36 2.40 3.15
C PRO A 48 -11.42 3.21 2.28
N VAL A 49 -10.72 2.54 1.36
CA VAL A 49 -9.88 3.19 0.38
C VAL A 49 -10.76 3.61 -0.82
N PRO A 50 -11.00 4.92 -1.06
CA PRO A 50 -11.95 5.38 -2.07
C PRO A 50 -11.39 5.30 -3.50
N THR A 51 -10.25 4.65 -3.71
CA THR A 51 -9.56 4.65 -5.02
C THR A 51 -10.27 3.82 -6.09
N HIS A 52 -11.23 2.96 -5.71
CA HIS A 52 -11.96 2.10 -6.65
C HIS A 52 -12.85 2.91 -7.61
N PHE A 53 -13.50 3.97 -7.14
CA PHE A 53 -14.29 4.87 -7.99
C PHE A 53 -13.40 5.60 -9.01
N HIS A 54 -12.27 6.13 -8.56
CA HIS A 54 -11.31 6.80 -9.44
C HIS A 54 -10.70 5.86 -10.48
N ALA A 55 -10.42 4.61 -10.11
CA ALA A 55 -9.93 3.59 -11.04
C ALA A 55 -10.99 3.26 -12.11
N GLY A 56 -12.26 3.11 -11.71
CA GLY A 56 -13.37 2.89 -12.64
C GLY A 56 -13.55 4.05 -13.62
N LEU A 57 -13.53 5.29 -13.12
CA LEU A 57 -13.62 6.49 -13.95
C LEU A 57 -12.47 6.55 -14.96
N LEU A 58 -11.24 6.28 -14.53
CA LEU A 58 -10.06 6.27 -15.42
C LEU A 58 -10.18 5.21 -16.51
N SER A 59 -10.66 4.00 -16.18
CA SER A 59 -10.92 2.95 -17.17
C SER A 59 -11.94 3.36 -18.22
N VAL A 60 -13.06 3.98 -17.80
CA VAL A 60 -14.10 4.48 -18.73
C VAL A 60 -13.53 5.56 -19.65
N LEU A 61 -12.80 6.53 -19.09
CA LEU A 61 -12.15 7.59 -19.88
C LEU A 61 -11.16 7.03 -20.90
N HIS A 62 -10.38 6.00 -20.52
CA HIS A 62 -9.44 5.35 -21.44
C HIS A 62 -10.17 4.63 -22.59
N VAL A 63 -11.24 3.88 -22.29
CA VAL A 63 -12.07 3.22 -23.32
C VAL A 63 -12.65 4.26 -24.28
N LEU A 64 -13.25 5.34 -23.75
CA LEU A 64 -13.81 6.42 -24.57
C LEU A 64 -12.74 7.06 -25.47
N TYR A 65 -11.56 7.35 -24.91
CA TYR A 65 -10.44 7.90 -25.68
C TYR A 65 -10.03 7.00 -26.85
N VAL A 66 -9.89 5.69 -26.64
CA VAL A 66 -9.47 4.75 -27.69
C VAL A 66 -10.56 4.59 -28.75
N VAL A 67 -11.84 4.48 -28.35
CA VAL A 67 -12.96 4.43 -29.30
C VAL A 67 -13.01 5.68 -30.16
N LEU A 68 -12.92 6.88 -29.56
CA LEU A 68 -12.89 8.14 -30.29
C LEU A 68 -11.67 8.23 -31.21
N SER A 69 -10.50 7.76 -30.76
CA SER A 69 -9.27 7.73 -31.58
C SER A 69 -9.41 6.81 -32.78
N ILE A 70 -10.04 5.63 -32.63
CA ILE A 70 -10.34 4.72 -33.73
C ILE A 70 -11.32 5.37 -34.72
N CYS A 71 -12.41 5.98 -34.23
CA CYS A 71 -13.36 6.69 -35.08
C CYS A 71 -12.67 7.81 -35.87
N LEU A 72 -11.82 8.62 -35.22
CA LEU A 72 -11.04 9.67 -35.89
C LEU A 72 -10.03 9.09 -36.89
N GLY A 73 -9.27 8.06 -36.53
CA GLY A 73 -8.29 7.47 -37.44
C GLY A 73 -8.92 6.85 -38.69
N VAL A 74 -10.04 6.13 -38.54
CA VAL A 74 -10.75 5.49 -39.66
C VAL A 74 -11.47 6.51 -40.54
N LEU A 75 -12.23 7.43 -39.94
CA LEU A 75 -13.06 8.37 -40.69
C LEU A 75 -12.25 9.54 -41.27
N CYS A 76 -11.36 10.15 -40.48
CA CYS A 76 -10.63 11.35 -40.88
C CYS A 76 -9.32 11.07 -41.63
N VAL A 77 -8.58 10.02 -41.24
CA VAL A 77 -7.19 9.84 -41.71
C VAL A 77 -7.11 8.76 -42.79
N LEU A 78 -7.75 7.62 -42.59
CA LEU A 78 -7.84 6.55 -43.59
C LEU A 78 -8.88 6.82 -44.69
N LYS A 79 -9.63 7.93 -44.59
CA LYS A 79 -10.62 8.37 -45.57
C LYS A 79 -11.67 7.31 -45.95
N PHE A 80 -11.99 6.42 -45.02
CA PHE A 80 -13.01 5.37 -45.22
C PHE A 80 -14.46 5.88 -45.01
N GLY A 81 -14.66 7.19 -44.81
CA GLY A 81 -15.97 7.81 -44.60
C GLY A 81 -15.98 9.33 -44.81
N GLN A 82 -17.17 9.93 -44.89
CA GLN A 82 -17.46 11.32 -45.29
C GLN A 82 -16.43 12.36 -44.83
N GLU A 83 -15.59 12.85 -45.76
CA GLU A 83 -14.60 13.90 -45.53
C GLU A 83 -15.24 15.18 -44.94
N ASP A 84 -16.50 15.44 -45.32
CA ASP A 84 -17.31 16.59 -44.88
C ASP A 84 -17.57 16.58 -43.36
N VAL A 85 -17.79 15.39 -42.79
CA VAL A 85 -18.04 15.22 -41.35
C VAL A 85 -16.75 15.47 -40.58
N CYS A 86 -15.60 15.03 -41.11
CA CYS A 86 -14.32 15.29 -40.48
C CYS A 86 -13.98 16.79 -40.48
N MET A 87 -14.18 17.47 -41.61
CA MET A 87 -13.98 18.93 -41.70
C MET A 87 -14.90 19.69 -40.75
N LYS A 88 -16.12 19.21 -40.52
CA LYS A 88 -17.06 19.82 -39.56
C LYS A 88 -16.62 19.65 -38.10
N ILE A 89 -16.01 18.53 -37.73
CA ILE A 89 -15.63 18.21 -36.33
C ILE A 89 -14.23 18.76 -36.00
N LEU A 90 -13.26 18.61 -36.90
CA LEU A 90 -11.85 18.99 -36.64
C LEU A 90 -11.47 20.35 -37.23
N GLY A 91 -12.30 20.94 -38.09
CA GLY A 91 -11.96 22.17 -38.80
C GLY A 91 -10.70 21.97 -39.64
N ASN A 92 -9.67 22.80 -39.38
CA ASN A 92 -8.38 22.75 -40.09
C ASN A 92 -7.29 21.96 -39.34
N VAL A 93 -7.64 21.27 -38.25
CA VAL A 93 -6.66 20.52 -37.44
C VAL A 93 -6.51 19.10 -37.98
N LYS A 94 -5.27 18.60 -38.08
CA LYS A 94 -4.99 17.22 -38.49
C LYS A 94 -5.46 16.21 -37.44
N GLY A 95 -6.13 15.14 -37.87
CA GLY A 95 -6.63 14.05 -37.02
C GLY A 95 -5.60 13.48 -36.06
N ASP A 96 -4.42 13.15 -36.56
CA ASP A 96 -3.34 12.56 -35.74
C ASP A 96 -2.88 13.49 -34.61
N SER A 97 -2.83 14.80 -34.87
CA SER A 97 -2.44 15.78 -33.84
C SER A 97 -3.43 15.79 -32.69
N VAL A 98 -4.74 15.71 -32.98
CA VAL A 98 -5.79 15.64 -31.95
C VAL A 98 -5.64 14.37 -31.11
N ILE A 99 -5.36 13.22 -31.74
CA ILE A 99 -5.16 11.94 -31.05
C ILE A 99 -3.95 12.02 -30.10
N VAL A 100 -2.85 12.64 -30.54
CA VAL A 100 -1.64 12.83 -29.72
C VAL A 100 -1.88 13.80 -28.57
N PHE A 101 -2.56 14.93 -28.80
CA PHE A 101 -2.89 15.86 -27.71
C PHE A 101 -3.80 15.22 -26.65
N ALA A 102 -4.81 14.47 -27.08
CA ALA A 102 -5.67 13.73 -26.18
C ALA A 102 -4.91 12.63 -25.42
N LYS A 103 -3.90 11.98 -26.04
CA LYS A 103 -3.00 11.05 -25.34
C LYS A 103 -2.24 11.71 -24.20
N VAL A 104 -1.70 12.91 -24.44
CA VAL A 104 -0.97 13.67 -23.43
C VAL A 104 -1.89 14.06 -22.26
N ALA A 105 -3.10 14.50 -22.55
CA ALA A 105 -4.11 14.80 -21.52
C ALA A 105 -4.46 13.55 -20.69
N LEU A 106 -4.69 12.40 -21.35
CA LEU A 106 -4.94 11.13 -20.66
C LEU A 106 -3.76 10.71 -19.79
N TRP A 107 -2.53 10.83 -20.29
CA TRP A 107 -1.32 10.52 -19.52
C TRP A 107 -1.21 11.39 -18.26
N ALA A 108 -1.52 12.69 -18.35
CA ALA A 108 -1.54 13.58 -17.19
C ALA A 108 -2.59 13.14 -16.14
N LEU A 109 -3.77 12.69 -16.57
CA LEU A 109 -4.79 12.12 -15.68
C LEU A 109 -4.30 10.83 -15.00
N VAL A 110 -3.59 9.96 -15.71
CA VAL A 110 -2.98 8.74 -15.15
C VAL A 110 -1.95 9.10 -14.09
N VAL A 111 -1.07 10.08 -14.35
CA VAL A 111 -0.10 10.58 -13.36
C VAL A 111 -0.80 11.09 -12.10
N LEU A 112 -1.84 11.91 -12.26
CA LEU A 112 -2.63 12.42 -11.14
C LEU A 112 -3.24 11.28 -10.34
N PHE A 113 -3.84 10.29 -11.01
CA PHE A 113 -4.39 9.10 -10.37
C PHE A 113 -3.31 8.34 -9.59
N THR A 114 -2.14 8.08 -10.17
CA THR A 114 -1.03 7.39 -9.50
C THR A 114 -0.58 8.14 -8.24
N VAL A 115 -0.51 9.48 -8.29
CA VAL A 115 -0.18 10.31 -7.12
C VAL A 115 -1.27 10.21 -6.04
N CYS A 116 -2.55 10.28 -6.43
CA CYS A 116 -3.67 10.13 -5.50
C CYS A 116 -3.67 8.75 -4.82
N VAL A 117 -3.54 7.67 -5.60
CA VAL A 117 -3.44 6.31 -5.08
C VAL A 117 -2.24 6.19 -4.13
N ARG A 118 -1.09 6.75 -4.48
CA ARG A 118 0.10 6.75 -3.60
C ARG A 118 -0.18 7.42 -2.27
N ARG A 119 -0.83 8.59 -2.27
CA ARG A 119 -1.19 9.30 -1.02
C ARG A 119 -2.16 8.47 -0.17
N HIS A 120 -3.20 7.90 -0.77
CA HIS A 120 -4.16 7.06 -0.05
C HIS A 120 -3.50 5.81 0.55
N HIS A 121 -2.67 5.11 -0.22
CA HIS A 121 -1.95 3.93 0.25
C HIS A 121 -0.90 4.26 1.33
N ASN A 122 -0.21 5.40 1.25
CA ASN A 122 0.70 5.83 2.32
C ASN A 122 -0.06 6.12 3.63
N ARG A 123 -1.27 6.69 3.56
CA ARG A 123 -2.14 6.88 4.73
C ARG A 123 -2.59 5.55 5.32
N VAL A 124 -2.94 4.58 4.47
CA VAL A 124 -3.28 3.21 4.88
C VAL A 124 -2.09 2.52 5.55
N ARG A 125 -0.87 2.69 5.01
CA ARG A 125 0.37 2.19 5.63
C ARG A 125 0.57 2.75 7.04
N SER A 126 0.41 4.06 7.23
CA SER A 126 0.54 4.71 8.55
C SER A 126 -0.50 4.26 9.60
N ARG A 127 -1.49 3.47 9.19
CA ARG A 127 -2.53 2.90 10.05
C ARG A 127 -2.29 1.42 10.39
N GLY A 128 -1.19 0.83 9.93
CA GLY A 128 -0.82 -0.55 10.25
C GLY A 128 -1.35 -1.61 9.28
N TYR A 129 -1.68 -1.23 8.04
CA TYR A 129 -2.09 -2.16 6.97
C TYR A 129 -0.92 -2.44 6.00
N LEU A 130 0.15 -3.03 6.52
CA LEU A 130 1.40 -3.24 5.78
C LEU A 130 1.28 -4.40 4.78
N ARG A 131 0.56 -5.48 5.12
CA ARG A 131 0.37 -6.65 4.23
C ARG A 131 -0.38 -6.25 2.96
N PHE A 132 -1.47 -5.51 3.11
CA PHE A 132 -2.23 -4.97 1.98
C PHE A 132 -1.39 -4.00 1.13
N TYR A 133 -0.60 -3.14 1.77
CA TYR A 133 0.32 -2.23 1.08
C TYR A 133 1.34 -2.99 0.22
N ARG A 134 2.00 -4.03 0.77
CA ARG A 134 2.98 -4.85 0.04
C ARG A 134 2.33 -5.59 -1.14
N GLN A 135 1.17 -6.19 -0.95
CA GLN A 135 0.48 -6.93 -2.01
C GLN A 135 0.02 -6.05 -3.18
N THR A 136 -0.25 -4.76 -2.92
CA THR A 136 -0.78 -3.82 -3.92
C THR A 136 0.30 -2.91 -4.51
N GLN A 137 1.55 -3.02 -4.03
CA GLN A 137 2.64 -2.13 -4.42
C GLN A 137 2.93 -2.20 -5.92
N ASP A 138 3.08 -3.40 -6.47
CA ASP A 138 3.45 -3.59 -7.89
C ASP A 138 2.32 -3.18 -8.83
N LEU A 139 1.07 -3.51 -8.48
CA LEU A 139 -0.12 -3.13 -9.25
C LEU A 139 -0.28 -1.61 -9.38
N ARG A 140 0.23 -0.83 -8.44
CA ARG A 140 0.11 0.64 -8.45
C ARG A 140 0.94 1.28 -9.57
N TYR A 141 2.06 0.68 -9.94
CA TYR A 141 2.96 1.23 -10.94
C TYR A 141 2.61 0.81 -12.36
N LEU A 142 1.89 -0.31 -12.53
CA LEU A 142 1.54 -0.86 -13.84
C LEU A 142 0.87 0.15 -14.78
N PRO A 143 -0.20 0.89 -14.38
CA PRO A 143 -0.87 1.79 -15.31
C PRO A 143 0.06 2.90 -15.83
N LEU A 144 0.88 3.48 -14.94
CA LEU A 144 1.81 4.54 -15.33
C LEU A 144 2.90 4.01 -16.27
N THR A 145 3.47 2.84 -15.97
CA THR A 145 4.49 2.22 -16.82
C THR A 145 3.92 1.86 -18.19
N ILE A 146 2.74 1.23 -18.25
CA ILE A 146 2.09 0.86 -19.52
C ILE A 146 1.82 2.10 -20.38
N HIS A 147 1.18 3.13 -19.81
CA HIS A 147 0.87 4.35 -20.54
C HIS A 147 2.13 5.12 -20.97
N SER A 148 3.21 5.08 -20.19
CA SER A 148 4.47 5.72 -20.54
C SER A 148 5.19 4.97 -21.67
N THR A 149 5.20 3.63 -21.63
CA THR A 149 5.72 2.80 -22.71
C THR A 149 4.95 3.03 -24.01
N GLY A 150 3.62 3.11 -23.97
CA GLY A 150 2.81 3.44 -25.14
C GLY A 150 3.10 4.85 -25.67
N SER A 151 3.28 5.85 -24.81
CA SER A 151 3.71 7.19 -25.23
C SER A 151 5.08 7.20 -25.91
N VAL A 152 6.05 6.43 -25.40
CA VAL A 152 7.37 6.27 -26.05
C VAL A 152 7.23 5.60 -27.41
N ALA A 153 6.39 4.58 -27.54
CA ALA A 153 6.12 3.93 -28.82
C ALA A 153 5.50 4.90 -29.84
N LEU A 154 4.56 5.76 -29.42
CA LEU A 154 3.99 6.80 -30.28
C LEU A 154 5.03 7.84 -30.72
N LEU A 155 5.92 8.26 -29.82
CA LEU A 155 7.03 9.15 -30.17
C LEU A 155 7.98 8.51 -31.19
N ALA A 156 8.28 7.21 -31.03
CA ALA A 156 9.07 6.46 -32.00
C ALA A 156 8.39 6.40 -33.38
N LEU A 157 7.07 6.17 -33.42
CA LEU A 157 6.29 6.18 -34.67
C LEU A 157 6.29 7.55 -35.36
N LEU A 158 6.21 8.63 -34.59
CA LEU A 158 6.32 10.01 -35.11
C LEU A 158 7.72 10.27 -35.68
N ALA A 159 8.77 9.71 -35.09
CA ALA A 159 10.14 9.84 -35.58
C ALA A 159 10.43 8.99 -36.83
N ALA A 160 9.75 7.85 -37.00
CA ALA A 160 10.05 6.85 -38.03
C ALA A 160 9.71 7.25 -39.48
N ARG A 161 9.12 8.44 -39.72
CA ARG A 161 8.76 8.97 -41.06
C ARG A 161 8.09 7.95 -41.99
N LEU A 162 7.15 7.18 -41.44
CA LEU A 162 6.35 6.18 -42.16
C LEU A 162 5.35 6.83 -43.11
N SER A 163 4.80 6.06 -44.06
CA SER A 163 3.66 6.51 -44.84
C SER A 163 2.44 6.75 -43.95
N GLN A 164 1.61 7.73 -44.30
CA GLN A 164 0.48 8.18 -43.48
C GLN A 164 -0.46 7.03 -43.08
N THR A 165 -0.77 6.14 -44.02
CA THR A 165 -1.63 4.98 -43.80
C THR A 165 -1.03 4.01 -42.77
N VAL A 166 0.25 3.64 -42.95
CA VAL A 166 0.94 2.70 -42.04
C VAL A 166 1.12 3.34 -40.66
N HIS A 167 1.48 4.62 -40.61
CA HIS A 167 1.60 5.38 -39.36
C HIS A 167 0.29 5.33 -38.56
N THR A 168 -0.85 5.57 -39.21
CA THR A 168 -2.17 5.57 -38.56
C THR A 168 -2.52 4.18 -38.01
N TYR A 169 -2.33 3.12 -38.80
CA TYR A 169 -2.60 1.75 -38.34
C TYR A 169 -1.72 1.36 -37.15
N MET A 170 -0.43 1.69 -37.19
CA MET A 170 0.50 1.41 -36.10
C MET A 170 0.13 2.21 -34.84
N MET A 171 -0.22 3.49 -34.99
CA MET A 171 -0.69 4.33 -33.89
C MET A 171 -1.94 3.74 -33.22
N LEU A 172 -2.97 3.41 -34.00
CA LEU A 172 -4.20 2.80 -33.48
C LEU A 172 -3.94 1.43 -32.83
N SER A 173 -3.03 0.64 -33.40
CA SER A 173 -2.63 -0.66 -32.83
C SER A 173 -1.94 -0.51 -31.47
N VAL A 174 -1.04 0.48 -31.32
CA VAL A 174 -0.41 0.79 -30.03
C VAL A 174 -1.45 1.21 -28.99
N LEU A 175 -2.40 2.07 -29.37
CA LEU A 175 -3.49 2.50 -28.47
C LEU A 175 -4.41 1.34 -28.06
N GLY A 176 -4.74 0.46 -29.01
CA GLY A 176 -5.54 -0.74 -28.74
C GLY A 176 -4.84 -1.73 -27.81
N LEU A 177 -3.54 -1.94 -28.01
CA LEU A 177 -2.73 -2.79 -27.13
C LEU A 177 -2.58 -2.17 -25.73
N GLU A 178 -2.39 -0.86 -25.64
CA GLU A 178 -2.35 -0.13 -24.36
C GLU A 178 -3.65 -0.35 -23.58
N LEU A 179 -4.82 -0.26 -24.24
CA LEU A 179 -6.12 -0.53 -23.64
C LEU A 179 -6.24 -1.97 -23.15
N LEU A 180 -5.86 -2.94 -24.00
CA LEU A 180 -5.97 -4.36 -23.74
C LEU A 180 -5.19 -4.79 -22.49
N VAL A 181 -4.05 -4.15 -22.21
CA VAL A 181 -3.24 -4.44 -21.02
C VAL A 181 -3.68 -3.60 -19.81
N THR A 182 -4.04 -2.33 -20.03
CA THR A 182 -4.37 -1.40 -18.94
C THR A 182 -5.73 -1.70 -18.29
N VAL A 183 -6.76 -2.03 -19.07
CA VAL A 183 -8.11 -2.25 -18.52
C VAL A 183 -8.15 -3.48 -17.59
N PRO A 184 -7.63 -4.66 -17.98
CA PRO A 184 -7.60 -5.82 -17.08
C PRO A 184 -6.77 -5.58 -15.82
N SER A 185 -5.63 -4.88 -15.93
CA SER A 185 -4.80 -4.57 -14.76
C SER A 185 -5.50 -3.61 -13.77
N LEU A 186 -6.23 -2.60 -14.27
CA LEU A 186 -7.06 -1.72 -13.45
C LEU A 186 -8.25 -2.46 -12.83
N ILE A 187 -8.89 -3.37 -13.55
CA ILE A 187 -9.96 -4.22 -13.01
C ILE A 187 -9.43 -5.09 -11.89
N TYR A 188 -8.29 -5.77 -12.09
CA TYR A 188 -7.66 -6.61 -11.06
C TYR A 188 -7.32 -5.81 -9.80
N TYR A 189 -6.73 -4.61 -9.96
CA TYR A 189 -6.51 -3.67 -8.85
C TYR A 189 -7.82 -3.29 -8.15
N THR A 190 -8.87 -2.98 -8.91
CA THR A 190 -10.17 -2.56 -8.35
C THR A 190 -10.80 -3.69 -7.54
N VAL A 191 -10.78 -4.93 -8.03
CA VAL A 191 -11.27 -6.11 -7.31
C VAL A 191 -10.50 -6.28 -5.99
N LYS A 192 -9.17 -6.17 -6.00
CA LYS A 192 -8.35 -6.25 -4.78
C LYS A 192 -8.71 -5.17 -3.76
N VAL A 193 -8.93 -3.93 -4.20
CA VAL A 193 -9.35 -2.83 -3.32
C VAL A 193 -10.79 -3.04 -2.80
N MET A 194 -11.70 -3.52 -3.64
CA MET A 194 -13.07 -3.82 -3.23
C MET A 194 -13.14 -4.96 -2.22
N GLN A 195 -12.36 -6.02 -2.43
CA GLN A 195 -12.24 -7.13 -1.48
C GLN A 195 -11.75 -6.61 -0.13
N PHE A 196 -10.68 -5.83 -0.10
CA PHE A 196 -10.17 -5.21 1.13
C PHE A 196 -11.20 -4.28 1.80
N ASN A 197 -11.92 -3.48 1.01
CA ASN A 197 -12.98 -2.60 1.52
C ASN A 197 -14.18 -3.38 2.08
N GLY A 198 -14.50 -4.54 1.49
CA GLY A 198 -15.60 -5.40 1.90
C GLY A 198 -15.29 -6.22 3.14
N GLU A 199 -14.06 -6.74 3.25
CA GLU A 199 -13.60 -7.54 4.40
C GLU A 199 -13.49 -6.71 5.70
N ARG A 200 -13.51 -5.37 5.61
CA ARG A 200 -13.36 -4.45 6.75
C ARG A 200 -12.19 -4.87 7.66
N ALA A 201 -11.07 -5.25 7.03
CA ALA A 201 -9.94 -5.85 7.72
C ALA A 201 -9.52 -4.99 8.92
N ALA A 202 -9.39 -5.62 10.09
CA ALA A 202 -8.81 -4.97 11.25
C ALA A 202 -7.33 -4.67 10.98
N PRO A 203 -6.74 -3.63 11.62
CA PRO A 203 -5.31 -3.32 11.45
C PRO A 203 -4.44 -4.56 11.71
N ASP A 204 -3.36 -4.76 10.91
CA ASP A 204 -2.58 -6.00 10.91
C ASP A 204 -2.04 -6.36 12.31
N VAL A 205 -1.71 -5.37 13.13
CA VAL A 205 -1.25 -5.53 14.53
C VAL A 205 -2.31 -6.17 15.42
N SER A 206 -3.58 -5.78 15.28
CA SER A 206 -4.68 -6.37 16.05
C SER A 206 -5.00 -7.80 15.60
N GLN A 207 -4.78 -8.12 14.33
CA GLN A 207 -4.99 -9.48 13.81
C GLN A 207 -3.88 -10.43 14.29
N GLU A 208 -2.63 -9.96 14.33
CA GLU A 208 -1.49 -10.71 14.86
C GLU A 208 -1.68 -10.99 16.36
N GLU A 209 -2.08 -9.98 17.15
CA GLU A 209 -2.38 -10.13 18.59
C GLU A 209 -3.53 -11.12 18.86
N ILE A 210 -4.61 -11.06 18.08
CA ILE A 210 -5.71 -12.04 18.16
C ILE A 210 -5.23 -13.45 17.83
N SER A 211 -4.45 -13.61 16.74
CA SER A 211 -3.92 -14.92 16.35
C SER A 211 -2.95 -15.51 17.37
N HIS A 212 -2.11 -14.66 17.98
CA HIS A 212 -1.23 -15.06 19.06
C HIS A 212 -2.02 -15.46 20.30
N THR A 213 -3.05 -14.71 20.67
CA THR A 213 -3.93 -15.04 21.80
C THR A 213 -4.62 -16.39 21.62
N TYR A 214 -5.12 -16.69 20.41
CA TYR A 214 -5.68 -18.01 20.11
C TYR A 214 -4.63 -19.12 20.10
N SER A 215 -3.42 -18.86 19.57
CA SER A 215 -2.33 -19.85 19.55
C SER A 215 -1.76 -20.16 20.94
N VAL A 216 -1.77 -19.19 21.87
CA VAL A 216 -1.31 -19.37 23.25
C VAL A 216 -2.23 -20.32 24.04
N SER A 217 -3.49 -20.47 23.62
CA SER A 217 -4.39 -21.49 24.19
C SER A 217 -4.09 -22.92 23.74
N SER A 218 -3.30 -23.10 22.68
CA SER A 218 -2.93 -24.41 22.12
C SER A 218 -1.41 -24.62 22.15
N GLN A 219 -0.91 -24.95 23.34
CA GLN A 219 0.45 -25.44 23.64
C GLN A 219 1.63 -24.47 23.45
N PRO A 220 2.55 -24.39 24.44
CA PRO A 220 3.79 -23.62 24.32
C PRO A 220 4.77 -24.39 23.45
N THR A 221 4.79 -24.12 22.14
CA THR A 221 5.82 -24.70 21.26
C THR A 221 7.07 -23.84 21.33
N GLU A 222 8.14 -24.43 21.87
CA GLU A 222 9.45 -23.85 22.08
C GLU A 222 10.02 -23.13 20.85
N THR A 223 10.68 -22.00 21.12
CA THR A 223 11.34 -21.13 20.17
C THR A 223 12.50 -21.83 19.45
N GLY A 224 12.35 -22.06 18.14
CA GLY A 224 13.42 -22.47 17.23
C GLY A 224 13.70 -21.41 16.17
N PHE A 225 14.73 -20.59 16.40
CA PHE A 225 15.20 -19.54 15.49
C PHE A 225 15.85 -20.14 14.23
N ARG A 226 15.14 -20.13 13.09
CA ARG A 226 15.72 -20.38 11.76
C ARG A 226 14.97 -19.61 10.66
N GLY A 227 15.54 -18.51 10.21
CA GLY A 227 15.13 -17.87 8.95
C GLY A 227 15.80 -16.53 8.74
N GLY A 228 16.77 -16.44 7.81
CA GLY A 228 17.45 -15.18 7.48
C GLY A 228 16.52 -14.07 6.96
N SER A 229 15.30 -14.39 6.53
CA SER A 229 14.29 -13.42 6.11
C SER A 229 13.59 -12.72 7.27
N SER A 230 13.58 -13.30 8.49
CA SER A 230 12.93 -12.68 9.64
C SER A 230 13.81 -11.65 10.32
N LEU A 231 15.14 -11.71 10.17
CA LEU A 231 16.04 -10.73 10.77
C LEU A 231 15.95 -9.38 10.05
N GLU A 232 15.85 -9.40 8.72
CA GLU A 232 15.57 -8.19 7.93
C GLU A 232 14.16 -7.66 8.22
N GLU A 233 13.15 -8.54 8.37
CA GLU A 233 11.81 -8.14 8.80
C GLU A 233 11.77 -7.58 10.23
N VAL A 234 12.54 -8.15 11.17
CA VAL A 234 12.64 -7.69 12.56
C VAL A 234 13.42 -6.38 12.63
N VAL A 235 14.49 -6.21 11.84
CA VAL A 235 15.25 -4.96 11.74
C VAL A 235 14.38 -3.87 11.12
N GLU A 236 13.61 -4.18 10.07
CA GLU A 236 12.66 -3.24 9.46
C GLU A 236 11.54 -2.88 10.44
N LYS A 237 10.97 -3.85 11.18
CA LYS A 237 9.99 -3.59 12.25
C LYS A 237 10.57 -2.74 13.39
N GLN A 238 11.83 -2.96 13.77
CA GLN A 238 12.50 -2.14 14.78
C GLN A 238 12.81 -0.73 14.28
N ALA A 239 13.21 -0.57 13.02
CA ALA A 239 13.42 0.73 12.41
C ALA A 239 12.12 1.54 12.33
N ASP A 240 11.02 0.91 11.91
CA ASP A 240 9.70 1.52 11.86
C ASP A 240 9.20 1.93 13.27
N LEU A 241 9.44 1.09 14.29
CA LEU A 241 9.08 1.42 15.67
C LEU A 241 9.88 2.61 16.21
N ILE A 242 11.18 2.68 15.91
CA ILE A 242 12.04 3.81 16.29
C ILE A 242 11.57 5.10 15.60
N GLU A 243 11.25 5.04 14.30
CA GLU A 243 10.76 6.20 13.56
C GLU A 243 9.40 6.67 14.10
N TYR A 244 8.49 5.73 14.38
CA TYR A 244 7.21 6.02 15.02
C TYR A 244 7.38 6.67 16.40
N LEU A 245 8.22 6.09 17.28
CA LEU A 245 8.49 6.63 18.62
C LEU A 245 9.14 8.01 18.57
N LYS A 246 10.02 8.27 17.60
CA LYS A 246 10.64 9.58 17.38
C LYS A 246 9.59 10.61 16.93
N GLN A 247 8.72 10.24 16.01
CA GLN A 247 7.63 11.11 15.56
C GLN A 247 6.62 11.37 16.69
N HIS A 248 6.35 10.38 17.53
CA HIS A 248 5.50 10.52 18.70
C HIS A 248 6.12 11.45 19.75
N ASN A 249 7.40 11.28 20.09
CA ASN A 249 8.12 12.14 21.04
C ASN A 249 8.22 13.59 20.56
N THR A 250 8.45 13.82 19.27
CA THR A 250 8.49 15.20 18.72
C THR A 250 7.13 15.86 18.75
N LEU A 251 6.05 15.11 18.51
CA LEU A 251 4.69 15.62 18.58
C LEU A 251 4.28 15.90 20.04
N LEU A 252 4.67 15.03 20.97
CA LEU A 252 4.46 15.23 22.40
C LEU A 252 5.24 16.45 22.92
N SER A 253 6.50 16.58 22.51
CA SER A 253 7.35 17.75 22.85
C SER A 253 6.75 19.05 22.34
N LYS A 254 6.21 19.07 21.10
CA LYS A 254 5.51 20.25 20.56
C LYS A 254 4.24 20.58 21.34
N ARG A 255 3.48 19.58 21.79
CA ARG A 255 2.29 19.81 22.62
C ARG A 255 2.67 20.36 23.99
N LEU A 256 3.72 19.83 24.61
CA LEU A 256 4.24 20.35 25.88
C LEU A 256 4.74 21.79 25.75
N LEU A 257 5.48 22.12 24.69
CA LEU A 257 5.93 23.48 24.43
C LEU A 257 4.75 24.44 24.18
N ASN A 258 3.72 24.01 23.46
CA ASN A 258 2.53 24.84 23.25
C ASN A 258 1.76 25.07 24.55
N LEU A 259 1.61 24.04 25.39
CA LEU A 259 0.98 24.18 26.71
C LEU A 259 1.81 25.06 27.66
N ALA A 260 3.13 24.98 27.57
CA ALA A 260 4.03 25.82 28.35
C ALA A 260 4.10 27.28 27.84
N ALA A 261 3.74 27.53 26.58
CA ALA A 261 3.65 28.87 25.99
C ALA A 261 2.29 29.55 26.24
N GLU A 262 1.28 28.79 26.69
CA GLU A 262 -0.04 29.30 27.11
C GLU A 262 -0.11 29.65 28.62
N HIS A 263 1.02 29.57 29.34
CA HIS A 263 1.21 30.06 30.73
C HIS A 263 2.24 31.18 30.75
#